data_AF-A0A1B0CYY8-F1
#
_entry.id   AF-A0A1B0CYY8-F1
#
_cell.length_a   1.000
_cell.length_b   1.000
_cell.length_c   1.000
_cell.angle_alpha   90.00
_cell.angle_beta   90.00
_cell.angle_gamma   90.00
#
_symmetry.space_group_name_H-M   'P 1'
#
loop_
_entity.id
_entity.type
_entity.pdbx_description
1 polymer ?
#
loop_
_entity_poly.entity_id
_entity_poly.type
_entity_poly.pdbx_seq_one_letter_code
_entity_poly.pdbx_strand_id
1 'polypeptide(L)'
;MSYMEIVAEVTEIFDPTPLEIVEVNTFHERKQGENETCADFLAALRKLSTNCNFGCKECDNLTKTLRNQFVAGLWNKAIKKRLLEKRNLTLELAFDIARAMETSEKGEEKLQESRKQSINKLAEDEKFPPTNDDAESVKRIVKKCFKCGSATHLANRCQPRER
;
A
#
# COMPACT_ATOMS: atom_id res chain seq x y z
N MET A 1 49.74 -13.53 27.30
CA MET A 1 49.21 -13.37 25.93
C MET A 1 48.87 -14.73 25.34
N SER A 2 47.68 -15.20 25.69
CA SER A 2 46.97 -16.37 25.16
C SER A 2 46.28 -16.01 23.84
N TYR A 3 45.99 -17.00 23.01
CA TYR A 3 45.17 -16.83 21.80
C TYR A 3 43.84 -16.12 22.11
N MET A 4 43.21 -16.45 23.24
CA MET A 4 41.95 -15.81 23.67
C MET A 4 42.13 -14.32 23.97
N GLU A 5 43.29 -13.93 24.51
CA GLU A 5 43.59 -12.52 24.83
C GLU A 5 43.81 -11.72 23.55
N ILE A 6 44.52 -12.29 22.56
CA ILE A 6 44.75 -11.65 21.25
C ILE A 6 43.43 -11.48 20.49
N VAL A 7 42.58 -12.52 20.48
CA VAL A 7 41.27 -12.44 19.82
C VAL A 7 40.40 -11.36 20.48
N ALA A 8 40.36 -11.30 21.81
CA ALA A 8 39.60 -10.29 22.54
C ALA A 8 40.06 -8.86 22.22
N GLU A 9 41.38 -8.63 22.24
CA GLU A 9 41.98 -7.31 21.99
C GLU A 9 41.76 -6.85 20.54
N VAL A 10 41.90 -7.76 19.57
CA VAL A 10 41.57 -7.49 18.16
C VAL A 10 40.06 -7.22 18.01
N THR A 11 39.18 -8.00 18.63
CA THR A 11 37.74 -7.73 18.54
C THR A 11 37.36 -6.38 19.13
N GLU A 12 37.98 -5.94 20.23
CA GLU A 12 37.69 -4.65 20.84
C GLU A 12 38.10 -3.46 19.95
N ILE A 13 39.20 -3.61 19.19
CA ILE A 13 39.69 -2.58 18.26
C ILE A 13 38.86 -2.54 16.96
N PHE A 14 38.47 -3.71 16.45
CA PHE A 14 37.84 -3.84 15.13
C PHE A 14 36.30 -3.86 15.17
N ASP A 15 35.70 -4.22 16.31
CA ASP A 15 34.25 -4.30 16.52
C ASP A 15 33.92 -3.87 17.96
N PRO A 16 34.19 -2.60 18.32
CA PRO A 16 33.93 -2.12 19.67
C PRO A 16 32.46 -2.32 19.98
N THR A 17 32.15 -2.80 21.19
CA THR A 17 30.78 -3.02 21.62
C THR A 17 29.98 -1.73 21.40
N PRO A 18 28.90 -1.74 20.60
CA PRO A 18 28.14 -0.55 20.32
C PRO A 18 27.68 0.10 21.62
N LEU A 19 27.85 1.42 21.71
CA LEU A 19 27.36 2.16 22.87
C LEU A 19 25.84 2.05 22.88
N GLU A 20 25.30 1.46 23.94
CA GLU A 20 23.85 1.23 24.10
C GLU A 20 23.04 2.50 23.79
N ILE A 21 23.52 3.65 24.28
CA ILE A 21 22.87 4.94 24.05
C ILE A 21 22.77 5.34 22.57
N VAL A 22 23.77 4.97 21.76
CA VAL A 22 23.78 5.27 20.31
C VAL A 22 22.79 4.36 19.58
N GLU A 23 22.74 3.09 19.94
CA GLU A 23 21.80 2.12 19.35
C GLU A 23 20.35 2.49 19.69
N VAL A 24 20.08 2.84 20.96
CA VAL A 24 18.77 3.29 21.42
C VAL A 24 18.34 4.57 20.70
N ASN A 25 19.26 5.53 20.53
CA ASN A 25 18.98 6.75 19.80
C ASN A 25 18.65 6.44 18.32
N THR A 26 19.49 5.64 17.66
CA THR A 26 19.29 5.20 16.27
C THR A 26 17.93 4.51 16.09
N PHE A 27 17.53 3.66 17.04
CA PHE A 27 16.22 3.04 17.07
C PHE A 27 15.07 4.06 17.14
N HIS A 28 15.19 5.08 18.00
CA HIS A 28 14.17 6.11 18.17
C HIS A 28 14.07 7.09 17.00
N GLU A 29 15.18 7.36 16.32
CA GLU A 29 15.21 8.18 15.11
C GLU A 29 14.66 7.45 13.89
N ARG A 30 14.65 6.11 13.89
CA ARG A 30 14.18 5.32 12.75
C ARG A 30 12.71 5.60 12.42
N LYS A 31 12.45 6.13 11.22
CA LYS A 31 11.12 6.35 10.60
C LYS A 31 10.96 5.54 9.33
N GLN A 32 9.73 5.13 9.01
CA GLN A 32 9.40 4.44 7.76
C GLN A 32 9.71 5.35 6.57
N GLY A 33 10.40 4.81 5.57
CA GLY A 33 10.63 5.50 4.30
C GLY A 33 9.37 5.57 3.42
N GLU A 34 9.31 6.52 2.49
CA GLU A 34 8.13 6.72 1.61
C GLU A 34 7.76 5.48 0.79
N ASN A 35 8.76 4.71 0.36
CA ASN A 35 8.58 3.48 -0.43
C ASN A 35 8.83 2.20 0.39
N GLU A 36 8.92 2.31 1.71
CA GLU A 36 9.19 1.17 2.58
C GLU A 36 7.87 0.53 3.03
N THR A 37 7.75 -0.79 2.91
CA THR A 37 6.53 -1.47 3.39
C THR A 37 6.48 -1.50 4.91
N CYS A 38 5.27 -1.62 5.47
CA CYS A 38 5.09 -1.78 6.91
C CYS A 38 5.84 -3.01 7.46
N ALA A 39 5.99 -4.07 6.65
CA ALA A 39 6.70 -5.28 7.01
C ALA A 39 8.22 -5.06 7.09
N ASP A 40 8.79 -4.41 6.08
CA ASP A 40 10.22 -4.09 6.05
C ASP A 40 10.59 -3.14 7.19
N PHE A 41 9.73 -2.15 7.45
CA PHE A 41 9.93 -1.22 8.55
C PHE A 41 9.94 -1.92 9.91
N LEU A 42 8.97 -2.81 10.17
CA LEU A 42 8.94 -3.57 11.42
C LEU A 42 10.15 -4.50 11.55
N ALA A 43 10.59 -5.13 10.46
CA ALA A 43 11.78 -5.98 10.45
C ALA A 43 13.05 -5.17 10.77
N ALA A 44 13.19 -3.96 10.20
CA ALA A 44 14.29 -3.05 10.49
C ALA A 44 14.30 -2.62 11.96
N LEU A 45 13.14 -2.28 12.55
CA LEU A 45 13.04 -1.95 13.98
C LEU A 45 13.45 -3.12 14.87
N ARG A 46 13.03 -4.35 14.53
CA ARG A 46 13.45 -5.55 15.27
C ARG A 46 14.96 -5.75 15.20
N LYS A 47 15.56 -5.53 14.03
CA LYS A 47 17.01 -5.62 13.86
C LYS A 47 17.75 -4.58 14.72
N LEU A 48 17.31 -3.33 14.73
CA LEU A 48 17.95 -2.29 15.57
C LEU A 48 17.78 -2.57 17.07
N SER A 49 16.66 -3.16 17.47
CA SER A 49 16.39 -3.46 18.87
C SER A 49 17.32 -4.49 19.50
N THR A 50 18.06 -5.28 18.72
CA THR A 50 18.95 -6.35 19.24
C THR A 50 20.10 -5.80 20.08
N ASN A 51 20.57 -4.59 19.75
CA ASN A 51 21.74 -3.97 20.39
C ASN A 51 21.34 -2.91 21.43
N CYS A 52 20.04 -2.63 21.56
CA CYS A 52 19.51 -1.58 22.43
C CYS A 52 19.28 -2.02 23.88
N ASN A 53 19.46 -3.31 24.18
CA ASN A 53 19.27 -3.88 25.52
C ASN A 53 17.95 -3.47 26.22
N PHE A 54 16.82 -3.40 25.48
CA PHE A 54 15.51 -2.97 26.00
C PHE A 54 14.87 -3.89 27.05
N GLY A 55 15.62 -4.87 27.57
CA GLY A 55 15.20 -5.83 28.59
C GLY A 55 15.15 -7.27 28.07
N CYS A 56 14.84 -8.19 28.99
CA CYS A 56 14.79 -9.62 28.72
C CYS A 56 13.68 -9.99 27.72
N LYS A 57 13.83 -11.07 26.95
CA LYS A 57 12.79 -11.54 25.99
C LYS A 57 11.45 -11.86 26.65
N GLU A 58 11.47 -12.18 27.94
CA GLU A 58 10.30 -12.49 28.77
C GLU A 58 9.64 -11.22 29.32
N CYS A 59 10.32 -10.08 29.21
CA CYS A 59 9.87 -8.78 29.65
C CYS A 59 9.05 -8.14 28.52
N ASP A 60 7.79 -7.77 28.77
CA ASP A 60 6.89 -7.10 27.80
C ASP A 60 7.38 -5.69 27.36
N ASN A 61 8.58 -5.29 27.79
CA ASN A 61 9.21 -4.01 27.46
C ASN A 61 9.62 -3.93 25.99
N LEU A 62 10.26 -4.98 25.44
CA LEU A 62 10.67 -4.99 24.03
C LEU A 62 9.46 -4.84 23.09
N THR A 63 8.40 -5.61 23.34
CA THR A 63 7.17 -5.57 22.54
C THR A 63 6.49 -4.20 22.61
N LYS A 64 6.43 -3.59 23.80
CA LYS A 64 5.90 -2.22 23.99
C LYS A 64 6.75 -1.18 23.27
N THR A 65 8.07 -1.25 23.37
CA THR A 65 9.00 -0.32 22.71
C THR A 65 8.89 -0.42 21.19
N LEU A 66 8.88 -1.64 20.65
CA LEU A 66 8.65 -1.89 19.22
C LEU A 66 7.29 -1.34 18.77
N ARG A 67 6.22 -1.59 19.52
CA ARG A 67 4.89 -1.06 19.19
C ARG A 67 4.89 0.46 19.15
N ASN A 68 5.44 1.10 20.19
CA ASN A 68 5.43 2.55 20.30
C ASN A 68 6.26 3.18 19.17
N GLN A 69 7.44 2.65 18.88
CA GLN A 69 8.29 3.13 17.79
C GLN A 69 7.68 2.86 16.42
N PHE A 70 7.08 1.70 16.21
CA PHE A 70 6.36 1.37 14.98
C PHE A 70 5.27 2.42 14.73
N VAL A 71 4.36 2.64 15.68
CA VAL A 71 3.27 3.62 15.54
C VAL A 71 3.83 5.03 15.31
N ALA A 72 4.83 5.47 16.09
CA ALA A 72 5.42 6.80 15.97
C ALA A 72 6.18 7.00 14.65
N GLY A 73 6.76 5.92 14.11
CA GLY A 73 7.60 5.95 12.92
C GLY A 73 6.88 5.74 11.59
N LEU A 74 5.60 5.35 11.59
CA LEU A 74 4.82 5.20 10.35
C LEU A 74 4.78 6.48 9.53
N TRP A 75 4.98 6.31 8.21
CA TRP A 75 4.92 7.35 7.19
C TRP A 75 3.48 7.78 6.95
N ASN A 76 2.58 6.81 6.76
CA ASN A 76 1.18 7.08 6.48
C ASN A 76 0.44 7.58 7.74
N LYS A 77 0.02 8.85 7.68
CA LYS A 77 -0.67 9.55 8.77
C LYS A 77 -2.07 8.98 9.05
N ALA A 78 -2.76 8.45 8.04
CA ALA A 78 -4.08 7.84 8.21
C ALA A 78 -3.98 6.54 9.01
N ILE A 79 -2.99 5.69 8.69
CA ILE A 79 -2.71 4.48 9.46
C ILE A 79 -2.35 4.86 10.91
N LYS A 80 -1.42 5.80 11.11
CA LYS A 80 -1.01 6.28 12.45
C LYS A 80 -2.21 6.76 13.27
N LYS A 81 -3.10 7.58 12.70
CA LYS A 81 -4.32 8.05 13.37
C LYS A 81 -5.21 6.87 13.77
N ARG A 82 -5.45 5.93 12.86
CA ARG A 82 -6.29 4.75 13.12
C ARG A 82 -5.77 3.87 14.25
N LEU A 83 -4.45 3.75 14.37
CA LEU A 83 -3.81 3.00 15.44
C LEU A 83 -3.95 3.70 16.80
N LEU A 84 -3.79 5.03 16.84
CA LEU A 84 -3.91 5.83 18.07
C LEU A 84 -5.33 5.88 18.64
N GLU A 85 -6.36 5.55 17.85
CA GLU A 85 -7.75 5.41 18.32
C GLU A 85 -7.99 4.13 19.15
N LYS A 86 -7.08 3.16 19.12
CA LYS A 86 -7.26 1.85 19.78
C LYS A 86 -6.76 1.88 21.22
N ARG A 87 -7.63 1.56 22.19
CA ARG A 87 -7.28 1.53 23.63
C ARG A 87 -6.26 0.45 24.01
N ASN A 88 -6.44 -0.78 23.52
CA ASN A 88 -5.60 -1.92 23.86
C ASN A 88 -4.80 -2.37 22.63
N LEU A 89 -3.89 -1.51 22.16
CA LEU A 89 -3.11 -1.79 20.98
C LEU A 89 -1.91 -2.70 21.32
N THR A 90 -1.85 -3.88 20.71
CA THR A 90 -0.67 -4.76 20.72
C THR A 90 0.18 -4.52 19.48
N LEU A 91 1.45 -4.97 19.49
CA LEU A 91 2.32 -4.86 18.31
C LEU A 91 1.73 -5.63 17.10
N GLU A 92 1.23 -6.83 17.34
CA GLU A 92 0.60 -7.68 16.32
C GLU A 92 -0.63 -7.00 15.71
N LEU A 93 -1.54 -6.50 16.56
CA LEU A 93 -2.73 -5.79 16.11
C LEU A 93 -2.37 -4.52 15.33
N ALA A 94 -1.34 -3.79 15.76
CA ALA A 94 -0.86 -2.61 15.05
C ALA A 94 -0.34 -2.97 13.65
N PHE A 95 0.44 -4.05 13.55
CA PHE A 95 0.98 -4.54 12.29
C PHE A 95 -0.12 -5.01 11.34
N ASP A 96 -1.10 -5.77 11.83
CA ASP A 96 -2.21 -6.28 11.00
C ASP A 96 -3.08 -5.15 10.45
N ILE A 97 -3.41 -4.15 11.28
CA ILE A 97 -4.16 -2.97 10.83
C ILE A 97 -3.36 -2.21 9.76
N ALA A 98 -2.07 -1.96 10.01
CA ALA A 98 -1.22 -1.23 9.08
C ALA A 98 -1.10 -1.96 7.73
N ARG A 99 -0.84 -3.26 7.75
CA ARG A 99 -0.74 -4.11 6.55
C ARG A 99 -2.05 -4.17 5.77
N ALA A 100 -3.19 -4.28 6.46
CA ALA A 100 -4.50 -4.27 5.81
C ALA A 100 -4.75 -2.95 5.08
N MET A 101 -4.49 -1.82 5.75
CA MET A 101 -4.65 -0.49 5.14
C MET A 101 -3.70 -0.26 3.97
N GLU A 102 -2.42 -0.62 4.10
CA GLU A 102 -1.43 -0.52 3.01
C GLU A 102 -1.87 -1.34 1.78
N THR A 103 -2.44 -2.53 2.00
CA THR A 103 -2.94 -3.39 0.90
C THR A 103 -4.18 -2.79 0.25
N SER A 104 -5.09 -2.20 1.03
CA SER A 104 -6.28 -1.51 0.52
C SER A 104 -5.90 -0.31 -0.34
N GLU A 105 -4.98 0.54 0.12
CA GLU A 105 -4.50 1.71 -0.64
C GLU A 105 -3.88 1.29 -1.98
N LYS A 106 -2.98 0.29 -1.97
CA LYS A 106 -2.40 -0.27 -3.21
C LYS A 106 -3.45 -0.87 -4.15
N GLY A 107 -4.53 -1.45 -3.60
CA GLY A 107 -5.64 -1.98 -4.37
C GLY A 107 -6.48 -0.88 -5.03
N GLU A 108 -6.76 0.19 -4.29
CA GLU A 108 -7.48 1.37 -4.78
C GLU A 108 -6.73 2.09 -5.89
N GLU A 109 -5.41 2.26 -5.76
CA GLU A 109 -4.56 2.85 -6.80
C GLU A 109 -4.63 2.07 -8.12
N LYS A 110 -4.55 0.74 -8.05
CA LYS A 110 -4.68 -0.14 -9.23
C LYS A 110 -6.06 -0.04 -9.89
N LEU A 111 -7.12 0.06 -9.07
CA LEU A 111 -8.48 0.22 -9.59
C LEU A 111 -8.69 1.61 -10.24
N GLN A 112 -8.12 2.65 -9.66
CA GLN A 112 -8.14 4.00 -10.22
C GLN A 112 -7.39 4.05 -11.56
N GLU A 113 -6.22 3.42 -11.64
CA GLU A 113 -5.40 3.37 -12.85
C GLU A 113 -6.10 2.62 -13.99
N SER A 114 -6.64 1.43 -13.70
CA SER A 114 -7.45 0.68 -14.68
C SER A 114 -8.69 1.43 -15.15
N ARG A 115 -9.34 2.22 -14.28
CA ARG A 115 -10.45 3.10 -14.66
C ARG A 115 -10.00 4.20 -15.62
N LYS A 116 -8.87 4.88 -15.36
CA LYS A 116 -8.32 5.92 -16.26
C LYS A 116 -7.99 5.35 -17.65
N GLN A 117 -7.37 4.17 -17.70
CA GLN A 117 -7.08 3.49 -18.97
C GLN A 117 -8.34 3.12 -19.75
N SER A 118 -9.41 2.72 -19.06
CA SER A 118 -10.70 2.38 -19.68
C SER A 118 -11.43 3.61 -20.24
N ILE A 119 -11.29 4.78 -19.59
CA ILE A 119 -11.87 6.05 -20.06
C ILE A 119 -11.14 6.56 -21.30
N ASN A 120 -9.81 6.49 -21.33
CA ASN A 120 -9.02 6.96 -22.48
C ASN A 120 -9.32 6.14 -23.76
N LYS A 121 -9.66 4.86 -23.64
CA LYS A 121 -10.04 4.02 -24.80
C LYS A 121 -11.40 4.39 -25.42
N LEU A 122 -12.25 5.13 -24.71
CA LEU A 122 -13.52 5.64 -25.25
C LEU A 122 -13.38 7.04 -25.87
N ALA A 123 -12.24 7.71 -25.71
CA ALA A 123 -11.98 9.03 -26.24
C ALA A 123 -11.29 9.03 -27.63
N GLU A 124 -10.76 7.89 -28.08
CA GLU A 124 -10.06 7.77 -29.37
C GLU A 124 -10.94 7.29 -30.54
N ASP A 125 -12.19 6.89 -30.29
CA ASP A 125 -13.15 6.44 -31.34
C ASP A 125 -14.19 7.51 -31.76
N GLU A 126 -14.01 8.77 -31.38
CA GLU A 126 -14.82 9.91 -31.87
C GLU A 126 -14.13 10.63 -33.06
N LYS A 127 -13.67 9.86 -34.04
CA LYS A 127 -13.52 10.34 -35.43
C LYS A 127 -14.50 9.58 -36.31
N PHE A 128 -15.76 10.02 -36.30
CA PHE A 128 -16.68 9.72 -37.38
C PHE A 128 -16.04 10.17 -38.70
N PRO A 129 -15.75 9.27 -39.65
CA PRO A 129 -15.33 9.68 -40.98
C PRO A 129 -16.52 10.36 -41.67
N PRO A 130 -16.32 11.42 -42.46
CA PRO A 130 -17.37 11.93 -43.31
C PRO A 130 -17.77 10.84 -44.31
N THR A 131 -19.07 10.59 -44.40
CA THR A 131 -19.68 9.69 -45.37
C THR A 131 -19.35 10.16 -46.78
N ASN A 132 -18.58 9.36 -47.52
CA ASN A 132 -18.68 9.31 -48.97
C ASN A 132 -19.21 7.92 -49.32
N ASP A 133 -20.35 7.94 -49.99
CA ASP A 133 -20.97 6.78 -50.61
C ASP A 133 -19.95 6.10 -51.53
N ASP A 134 -19.62 4.84 -51.25
CA ASP A 134 -19.36 3.82 -52.26
C ASP A 134 -19.43 2.44 -51.60
N ALA A 135 -20.12 1.54 -52.28
CA ALA A 135 -20.57 0.25 -51.80
C ALA A 135 -19.42 -0.77 -51.69
N GLU A 136 -19.24 -1.40 -50.51
CA GLU A 136 -18.91 -2.83 -50.41
C GLU A 136 -19.11 -3.33 -48.96
N SER A 137 -20.06 -4.26 -48.79
CA SER A 137 -20.25 -5.20 -47.66
C SER A 137 -19.70 -4.86 -46.26
N VAL A 138 -20.46 -4.12 -45.45
CA VAL A 138 -20.35 -4.18 -43.98
C VAL A 138 -21.71 -4.55 -43.41
N LYS A 139 -21.77 -5.67 -42.67
CA LYS A 139 -22.98 -6.20 -42.04
C LYS A 139 -23.60 -5.11 -41.14
N ARG A 140 -24.65 -4.44 -41.63
CA ARG A 140 -25.40 -3.43 -40.88
C ARG A 140 -25.98 -4.09 -39.63
N ILE A 141 -25.41 -3.81 -38.47
CA ILE A 141 -26.04 -4.10 -37.18
C ILE A 141 -27.26 -3.17 -37.09
N VAL A 142 -28.43 -3.69 -37.45
CA VAL A 142 -29.69 -2.95 -37.35
C VAL A 142 -29.99 -2.76 -35.86
N LYS A 143 -29.68 -1.58 -35.32
CA LYS A 143 -29.96 -1.23 -33.92
C LYS A 143 -31.48 -1.21 -33.71
N LYS A 144 -32.00 -2.15 -32.92
CA LYS A 144 -33.42 -2.21 -32.53
C LYS A 144 -33.71 -1.21 -31.41
N CYS A 145 -34.92 -0.67 -31.41
CA CYS A 145 -35.46 0.18 -30.35
C CYS A 145 -35.46 -0.58 -29.03
N PHE A 146 -34.72 -0.10 -28.03
CA PHE A 146 -34.70 -0.69 -26.69
C PHE A 146 -36.03 -0.59 -25.93
N LYS A 147 -36.97 0.24 -26.40
CA LYS A 147 -38.26 0.47 -25.75
C LYS A 147 -39.37 -0.43 -26.29
N CYS A 148 -39.39 -0.71 -27.59
CA CYS A 148 -40.45 -1.51 -28.24
C CYS A 148 -39.93 -2.66 -29.12
N GLY A 149 -38.61 -2.83 -29.24
CA GLY A 149 -37.97 -3.86 -30.05
C GLY A 149 -37.97 -3.60 -31.57
N SER A 150 -38.59 -2.52 -32.06
CA SER A 150 -38.67 -2.23 -33.49
C SER A 150 -37.32 -1.88 -34.10
N ALA A 151 -37.02 -2.40 -35.30
CA ALA A 151 -35.84 -2.02 -36.08
C ALA A 151 -36.02 -0.71 -36.88
N THR A 152 -37.22 -0.12 -36.87
CA THR A 152 -37.57 1.04 -37.71
C THR A 152 -37.22 2.39 -37.09
N HIS A 153 -36.90 2.42 -35.79
CA HIS A 153 -36.54 3.62 -35.06
C HIS A 153 -35.67 3.28 -33.85
N LEU A 154 -35.01 4.30 -33.29
CA LEU A 154 -34.30 4.22 -32.01
C LEU A 154 -35.22 4.65 -30.86
N ALA A 155 -34.87 4.31 -29.62
CA ALA A 155 -35.71 4.55 -28.44
C ALA A 155 -36.15 6.02 -28.25
N ASN A 156 -35.36 6.98 -28.74
CA ASN A 156 -35.65 8.41 -28.72
C ASN A 156 -36.84 8.82 -29.62
N ARG A 157 -37.14 8.04 -30.66
CA ARG A 157 -38.28 8.27 -31.58
C ARG A 157 -39.40 7.25 -31.39
N CYS A 158 -39.40 6.55 -30.26
CA CYS A 158 -40.42 5.57 -29.93
C CYS A 158 -41.68 6.27 -29.43
N GLN A 159 -42.75 6.19 -30.21
CA GLN A 159 -44.07 6.68 -29.79
C GLN A 159 -44.57 5.89 -28.57
N PRO A 160 -45.25 6.54 -27.60
CA PRO A 160 -45.92 5.85 -26.50
C PRO A 160 -47.04 4.96 -27.03
N ARG A 161 -47.13 3.70 -26.57
CA ARG A 161 -48.31 2.86 -26.84
C ARG A 161 -49.46 3.36 -25.97
N GLU A 162 -50.53 3.83 -26.59
CA GLU A 162 -51.82 3.95 -25.92
C GLU A 162 -52.36 2.54 -25.64
N ARG A 163 -53.04 2.39 -24.50
CA ARG A 163 -53.43 1.12 -23.87
C ARG A 163 -54.45 0.33 -24.67
#